data_AF-A0A5E6NTR1-F1
#
_entry.id   AF-A0A5E6NTR1-F1
#
_cell.length_a   1.000
_cell.length_b   1.000
_cell.length_c   1.000
_cell.angle_alpha   90.00
_cell.angle_beta   90.00
_cell.angle_gamma   90.00
#
_symmetry.space_group_name_H-M   'P 1'
#
loop_
_entity.id
_entity.type
_entity.pdbx_description
1 polymer ?
#
loop_
_entity_poly.entity_id
_entity_poly.type
_entity_poly.pdbx_seq_one_letter_code
_entity_poly.pdbx_strand_id
1 'polypeptide(L)'
;MQDVKIDLMAKQHGFVAIDDLPKATKEKSRELSLIDFVNDFGEGLLDRVAEQAPPLFDGSYPEKWDKAMDKLKRQPFDAQRDIVASIASLFFTHGQPAGVINAKMGTGKTMMAISLAAVAAGENMNKNLIVSPPHLVYKWRREILNTIPDAKVVTLTVPIVWLSD
;
A
#
# COMPACT_ATOMS: atom_id res chain seq x y z
N MET A 1 4.43 19.01 4.93
CA MET A 1 4.92 17.62 4.94
C MET A 1 3.74 16.79 5.39
N GLN A 2 3.05 16.08 4.50
CA GLN A 2 1.77 15.42 4.81
C GLN A 2 1.91 13.90 4.70
N ASP A 3 1.45 13.23 5.75
CA ASP A 3 1.62 11.83 6.08
C ASP A 3 1.03 10.85 5.05
N VAL A 4 1.80 9.80 4.76
CA VAL A 4 1.34 8.58 4.08
C VAL A 4 1.10 7.54 5.18
N LYS A 5 -0.12 7.04 5.31
CA LYS A 5 -0.46 5.94 6.24
C LYS A 5 -0.58 4.62 5.49
N ILE A 6 0.10 3.59 6.01
CA ILE A 6 0.01 2.19 5.59
C ILE A 6 -0.89 1.48 6.61
N ASP A 7 -1.88 0.72 6.13
CA ASP A 7 -2.82 -0.04 6.97
C ASP A 7 -2.63 -1.54 6.72
N LEU A 8 -2.54 -2.33 7.80
CA LEU A 8 -2.27 -3.77 7.81
C LEU A 8 -3.37 -4.48 8.59
N MET A 9 -4.23 -5.23 7.89
CA MET A 9 -5.30 -6.01 8.50
C MET A 9 -4.82 -7.43 8.83
N ALA A 10 -4.80 -7.79 10.11
CA ALA A 10 -4.63 -9.16 10.60
C ALA A 10 -5.85 -9.59 11.43
N LYS A 11 -6.24 -10.85 11.28
CA LYS A 11 -7.48 -11.46 11.78
C LYS A 11 -7.18 -12.46 12.92
N GLN A 12 -8.18 -12.64 13.80
CA GLN A 12 -8.43 -13.73 14.78
C GLN A 12 -7.91 -13.56 16.22
N HIS A 13 -8.81 -13.57 17.22
CA HIS A 13 -9.14 -14.73 18.08
C HIS A 13 -10.27 -14.43 19.11
N GLY A 14 -11.19 -15.39 19.31
CA GLY A 14 -11.94 -15.63 20.57
C GLY A 14 -13.22 -14.84 20.86
N PHE A 15 -14.40 -15.47 20.72
CA PHE A 15 -15.68 -14.95 21.24
C PHE A 15 -16.08 -15.74 22.49
N VAL A 16 -16.22 -15.06 23.63
CA VAL A 16 -16.79 -15.63 24.87
C VAL A 16 -18.23 -15.14 24.99
N ALA A 17 -19.17 -16.04 25.29
CA ALA A 17 -20.58 -15.72 25.47
C ALA A 17 -20.76 -14.78 26.68
N ILE A 18 -21.55 -13.73 26.47
CA ILE A 18 -21.80 -12.59 27.39
C ILE A 18 -22.71 -12.92 28.58
N ASP A 19 -23.23 -14.14 28.69
CA ASP A 19 -24.32 -14.46 29.62
C ASP A 19 -23.87 -14.90 31.03
N ASP A 20 -22.56 -15.11 31.27
CA ASP A 20 -22.04 -15.65 32.55
C ASP A 20 -21.35 -14.61 33.47
N LEU A 21 -21.61 -13.31 33.28
CA LEU A 21 -21.04 -12.27 34.17
C LEU A 21 -21.94 -12.00 35.40
N PRO A 22 -21.38 -12.00 36.63
CA PRO A 22 -22.15 -11.69 37.84
C PRO A 22 -22.72 -10.27 37.79
N LYS A 23 -23.96 -10.09 38.26
CA LYS A 23 -24.69 -8.82 38.24
C LYS A 23 -23.89 -7.71 38.93
N ALA A 24 -23.43 -6.75 38.14
CA ALA A 24 -22.59 -5.64 38.57
C ALA A 24 -23.29 -4.77 39.62
N THR A 25 -22.60 -4.56 40.74
CA THR A 25 -22.89 -3.49 41.70
C THR A 25 -22.54 -2.16 41.04
N LYS A 26 -23.36 -1.13 41.25
CA LYS A 26 -23.30 0.17 40.58
C LYS A 26 -21.99 0.92 40.94
N GLU A 27 -20.90 0.62 40.25
CA GLU A 27 -19.68 1.43 40.29
C GLU A 27 -19.94 2.76 39.57
N LYS A 28 -19.46 3.88 40.16
CA LYS A 28 -19.41 5.19 39.48
C LYS A 28 -18.73 5.00 38.14
N SER A 29 -19.37 5.38 37.03
CA SER A 29 -18.68 5.42 35.73
C SER A 29 -17.47 6.33 35.88
N ARG A 30 -16.28 5.74 35.84
CA ARG A 30 -15.03 6.49 35.64
C ARG A 30 -15.00 6.88 34.17
N GLU A 31 -15.81 7.86 33.83
CA GLU A 31 -15.75 8.50 32.52
C GLU A 31 -14.47 9.32 32.47
N LEU A 32 -13.44 8.72 31.87
CA LEU A 32 -12.21 9.41 31.50
C LEU A 32 -12.42 9.95 30.08
N SER A 33 -12.13 11.23 29.86
CA SER A 33 -12.19 11.78 28.50
C SER A 33 -11.06 11.17 27.66
N LEU A 34 -11.30 11.02 26.35
CA LEU A 34 -10.26 10.53 25.44
C LEU A 34 -9.02 11.43 25.44
N ILE A 35 -9.20 12.73 25.68
CA ILE A 35 -8.10 13.70 25.75
C ILE A 35 -7.24 13.43 26.98
N ASP A 36 -7.85 13.25 28.14
CA ASP A 36 -7.13 12.97 29.40
C ASP A 36 -6.44 11.61 29.32
N PHE A 37 -7.08 10.60 28.72
CA PHE A 37 -6.46 9.30 28.47
C PHE A 37 -5.22 9.40 27.57
N VAL A 38 -5.31 10.13 26.45
CA VAL A 38 -4.18 10.29 25.53
C VAL A 38 -3.04 11.10 26.17
N ASN A 39 -3.36 12.09 27.00
CA ASN A 39 -2.33 12.85 27.72
C ASN A 39 -1.62 12.00 28.78
N ASP A 40 -2.37 11.20 29.56
CA ASP A 40 -1.83 10.47 30.70
C ASP A 40 -1.15 9.15 30.30
N PHE A 41 -1.61 8.52 29.22
CA PHE A 41 -1.14 7.19 28.79
C PHE A 41 -0.55 7.15 27.37
N GLY A 42 -0.49 8.30 26.69
CA GLY A 42 -0.10 8.38 25.28
C GLY A 42 1.32 7.90 25.00
N GLU A 43 2.31 8.31 25.80
CA GLU A 43 3.71 7.90 25.60
C GLU A 43 3.87 6.39 25.77
N GLY A 44 3.36 5.82 26.86
CA GLY A 44 3.40 4.37 27.08
C GLY A 44 2.62 3.57 26.03
N LEU A 45 1.54 4.12 25.47
CA LEU A 45 0.80 3.48 24.37
C LEU A 45 1.63 3.49 23.08
N LEU A 46 2.28 4.60 22.75
CA LEU A 46 3.11 4.73 21.56
C LEU A 46 4.32 3.79 21.61
N ASP A 47 4.98 3.69 22.77
CA ASP A 47 6.10 2.78 22.97
C ASP A 47 5.67 1.32 22.74
N ARG A 48 4.53 0.92 23.30
CA ARG A 48 3.98 -0.44 23.10
C ARG A 48 3.58 -0.70 21.66
N VAL A 49 3.04 0.30 20.96
CA VAL A 49 2.72 0.19 19.53
C VAL A 49 4.01 0.03 18.72
N ALA A 50 5.05 0.81 19.02
CA ALA A 50 6.33 0.72 18.33
C ALA A 50 7.02 -0.65 18.55
N GLU A 51 6.92 -1.22 19.76
CA GLU A 51 7.41 -2.57 20.06
C GLU A 51 6.63 -3.67 19.34
N GLN A 52 5.30 -3.56 19.29
CA GLN A 52 4.44 -4.62 18.74
C GLN A 52 4.30 -4.56 17.20
N ALA A 53 4.44 -3.38 16.61
CA ALA A 53 4.27 -3.15 15.19
C ALA A 53 5.42 -2.30 14.65
N PRO A 54 6.65 -2.86 14.56
CA PRO A 54 7.76 -2.15 13.97
C PRO A 54 7.44 -1.77 12.52
N PRO A 55 7.88 -0.58 12.05
CA PRO A 55 7.62 -0.16 10.69
C PRO A 55 8.29 -1.11 9.70
N LEU A 56 7.56 -1.51 8.65
CA LEU A 56 8.08 -2.39 7.60
C LEU A 56 9.04 -1.66 6.64
N PHE A 57 9.06 -0.34 6.68
CA PHE A 57 9.93 0.50 5.85
C PHE A 57 10.47 1.65 6.69
N ASP A 58 11.80 1.73 6.77
CA ASP A 58 12.55 2.71 7.55
C ASP A 58 13.33 3.71 6.67
N GLY A 59 13.07 3.69 5.34
CA GLY A 59 13.80 4.48 4.36
C GLY A 59 15.05 3.79 3.80
N SER A 60 15.45 2.64 4.34
CA SER A 60 16.55 1.83 3.80
C SER A 60 16.02 0.82 2.80
N TYR A 61 16.66 0.75 1.63
CA TYR A 61 16.33 -0.23 0.61
C TYR A 61 17.52 -0.52 -0.32
N PRO A 62 17.50 -1.65 -1.04
CA PRO A 62 18.59 -2.00 -1.96
C PRO A 62 18.79 -0.96 -3.07
N GLU A 63 20.05 -0.55 -3.30
CA GLU A 63 20.44 0.39 -4.38
C GLU A 63 19.99 -0.08 -5.78
N LYS A 64 19.81 -1.39 -5.97
CA LYS A 64 19.27 -1.95 -7.22
C LYS A 64 17.89 -1.42 -7.58
N TRP A 65 17.08 -0.99 -6.61
CA TRP A 65 15.75 -0.43 -6.88
C TRP A 65 15.84 0.99 -7.44
N ASP A 66 16.75 1.81 -6.93
CA ASP A 66 17.04 3.13 -7.53
C ASP A 66 17.58 2.96 -8.95
N LYS A 67 18.54 2.05 -9.15
CA LYS A 67 19.06 1.74 -10.49
C LYS A 67 17.97 1.29 -11.46
N ALA A 68 16.90 0.65 -10.98
CA ALA A 68 15.76 0.28 -11.81
C ALA A 68 14.90 1.51 -12.18
N MET A 69 14.64 2.39 -11.21
CA MET A 69 13.88 3.63 -11.43
C MET A 69 14.64 4.65 -12.28
N ASP A 70 15.97 4.70 -12.19
CA ASP A 70 16.82 5.61 -12.95
C ASP A 70 16.85 5.28 -14.45
N LYS A 71 16.62 4.02 -14.81
CA LYS A 71 16.52 3.56 -16.21
C LYS A 71 15.21 3.96 -16.87
N LEU A 72 14.23 4.49 -16.13
CA LEU A 72 12.96 4.92 -16.69
C LEU A 72 13.15 6.18 -17.54
N LYS A 73 12.43 6.26 -18.66
CA LYS A 73 12.36 7.46 -19.51
C LYS A 73 11.80 8.66 -18.75
N ARG A 74 10.86 8.39 -17.84
CA ARG A 74 10.27 9.36 -16.92
C ARG A 74 10.52 8.85 -15.51
N GLN A 75 11.32 9.57 -14.75
CA GLN A 75 11.69 9.17 -13.41
C GLN A 75 10.65 9.66 -12.38
N PRO A 76 10.34 8.86 -11.36
CA PRO A 76 9.53 9.31 -10.23
C PRO A 76 10.28 10.37 -9.41
N PHE A 77 9.53 11.27 -8.77
CA PHE A 77 10.08 12.19 -7.76
C PHE A 77 10.56 11.42 -6.52
N ASP A 78 11.44 12.01 -5.71
CA ASP A 78 12.01 11.37 -4.52
C ASP A 78 10.94 10.83 -3.57
N ALA A 79 9.91 11.63 -3.25
CA ALA A 79 8.80 11.16 -2.41
C ALA A 79 8.00 9.99 -3.05
N GLN A 80 7.98 9.89 -4.37
CA GLN A 80 7.38 8.75 -5.06
C GLN A 80 8.30 7.53 -5.03
N ARG A 81 9.63 7.72 -5.09
CA ARG A 81 10.63 6.66 -4.92
C ARG A 81 10.50 5.99 -3.57
N ASP A 82 10.36 6.76 -2.50
CA ASP A 82 10.15 6.23 -1.14
C ASP A 82 8.87 5.38 -1.05
N ILE A 83 7.79 5.82 -1.69
CA ILE A 83 6.53 5.06 -1.74
C ILE A 83 6.71 3.77 -2.56
N VAL A 84 7.42 3.83 -3.68
CA VAL A 84 7.71 2.64 -4.50
C VAL A 84 8.58 1.66 -3.73
N ALA A 85 9.63 2.14 -3.06
CA ALA A 85 10.52 1.34 -2.24
C ALA A 85 9.79 0.72 -1.05
N SER A 86 8.88 1.44 -0.38
CA SER A 86 8.11 0.87 0.73
C SER A 86 7.21 -0.29 0.30
N ILE A 87 6.53 -0.17 -0.85
CA ILE A 87 5.74 -1.28 -1.41
C ILE A 87 6.64 -2.42 -1.92
N ALA A 88 7.79 -2.10 -2.50
CA ALA A 88 8.76 -3.12 -2.91
C ALA A 88 9.32 -3.90 -1.70
N SER A 89 9.64 -3.24 -0.58
CA SER A 89 10.02 -3.88 0.68
C SER A 89 8.92 -4.80 1.19
N LEU A 90 7.67 -4.35 1.14
CA LEU A 90 6.51 -5.14 1.54
C LEU A 90 6.47 -6.48 0.79
N PHE A 91 6.69 -6.46 -0.53
CA PHE A 91 6.62 -7.67 -1.38
C PHE A 91 7.87 -8.53 -1.33
N PHE A 92 9.04 -7.92 -1.52
CA PHE A 92 10.28 -8.65 -1.81
C PHE A 92 11.17 -8.85 -0.59
N THR A 93 10.99 -8.05 0.47
CA THR A 93 11.72 -8.22 1.74
C THR A 93 10.86 -8.93 2.77
N HIS A 94 9.60 -8.52 2.92
CA HIS A 94 8.69 -9.03 3.96
C HIS A 94 7.72 -10.10 3.47
N GLY A 95 7.75 -10.45 2.18
CA GLY A 95 6.95 -11.53 1.60
C GLY A 95 5.43 -11.34 1.69
N GLN A 96 4.97 -10.10 1.86
CA GLN A 96 3.55 -9.82 2.00
C GLN A 96 2.84 -9.93 0.64
N PRO A 97 1.61 -10.48 0.60
CA PRO A 97 0.91 -10.76 -0.65
C PRO A 97 0.28 -9.52 -1.30
N ALA A 98 0.10 -8.43 -0.54
CA ALA A 98 -0.62 -7.24 -1.01
C ALA A 98 -0.16 -5.97 -0.28
N GLY A 99 -0.31 -4.85 -0.96
CA GLY A 99 0.04 -3.52 -0.47
C GLY A 99 -0.91 -2.47 -1.05
N VAL A 100 -1.19 -1.43 -0.28
CA VAL A 100 -2.13 -0.37 -0.66
C VAL A 100 -1.44 0.97 -0.65
N ILE A 101 -1.47 1.66 -1.79
CA ILE A 101 -1.04 3.05 -1.88
C ILE A 101 -2.28 3.95 -1.75
N ASN A 102 -2.49 4.53 -0.57
CA ASN A 102 -3.51 5.54 -0.36
C ASN A 102 -2.94 6.94 -0.60
N ALA A 103 -3.27 7.56 -1.73
CA ALA A 103 -2.76 8.87 -2.09
C ALA A 103 -3.79 9.76 -2.80
N LYS A 104 -3.70 11.07 -2.56
CA LYS A 104 -4.57 12.10 -3.16
C LYS A 104 -4.54 12.07 -4.70
N MET A 105 -5.56 12.65 -5.33
CA MET A 105 -5.55 12.85 -6.78
C MET A 105 -4.38 13.76 -7.17
N GLY A 106 -3.75 13.49 -8.31
CA GLY A 106 -2.61 14.29 -8.81
C GLY A 106 -1.22 13.91 -8.26
N THR A 107 -1.11 13.03 -7.25
CA THR A 107 0.20 12.65 -6.67
C THR A 107 1.03 11.69 -7.52
N GLY A 108 0.51 11.25 -8.68
CA GLY A 108 1.25 10.35 -9.57
C GLY A 108 1.15 8.86 -9.25
N LYS A 109 0.01 8.38 -8.71
CA LYS A 109 -0.24 6.94 -8.47
C LYS A 109 0.11 6.04 -9.66
N THR A 110 -0.21 6.48 -10.88
CA THR A 110 0.15 5.76 -12.10
C THR A 110 1.66 5.66 -12.27
N MET A 111 2.41 6.74 -12.03
CA MET A 111 3.87 6.74 -12.08
C MET A 111 4.46 5.79 -11.03
N MET A 112 3.95 5.83 -9.79
CA MET A 112 4.38 4.93 -8.71
C MET A 112 4.15 3.46 -9.09
N ALA A 113 2.96 3.12 -9.59
CA ALA A 113 2.64 1.75 -9.98
C ALA A 113 3.52 1.23 -11.13
N ILE A 114 3.79 2.09 -12.13
CA ILE A 114 4.68 1.75 -13.26
C ILE A 114 6.13 1.59 -12.78
N SER A 115 6.59 2.48 -11.89
CA SER A 115 7.94 2.41 -11.33
C SER A 115 8.14 1.15 -10.50
N LEU A 116 7.13 0.77 -9.69
CA LEU A 116 7.11 -0.49 -8.96
C LEU A 116 7.20 -1.69 -9.88
N ALA A 117 6.50 -1.69 -11.03
CA ALA A 117 6.61 -2.76 -12.01
C ALA A 117 8.02 -2.88 -12.61
N ALA A 118 8.75 -1.76 -12.75
CA ALA A 118 10.14 -1.77 -13.20
C ALA A 118 11.10 -2.30 -12.13
N VAL A 119 10.88 -1.95 -10.85
CA VAL A 119 11.61 -2.54 -9.72
C VAL A 119 11.36 -4.05 -9.64
N ALA A 120 10.08 -4.45 -9.73
CA ALA A 120 9.65 -5.85 -9.72
C ALA A 120 10.28 -6.68 -10.83
N ALA A 121 10.55 -6.09 -11.99
CA ALA A 121 11.25 -6.76 -13.07
C ALA A 121 12.69 -7.18 -12.68
N GLY A 122 13.38 -6.34 -11.89
CA GLY A 122 14.68 -6.66 -11.31
C GLY A 122 14.63 -7.73 -10.21
N GLU A 123 13.43 -8.03 -9.70
CA GLU A 123 13.14 -9.11 -8.74
C GLU A 123 12.56 -10.35 -9.43
N ASN A 124 12.76 -10.49 -10.74
CA ASN A 124 12.23 -11.57 -11.59
C ASN A 124 10.71 -11.61 -11.73
N MET A 125 10.00 -10.54 -11.38
CA MET A 125 8.55 -10.40 -11.57
C MET A 125 8.24 -9.49 -12.77
N ASN A 126 8.39 -10.07 -13.96
CA ASN A 126 8.31 -9.35 -15.24
C ASN A 126 6.90 -9.28 -15.86
N LYS A 127 5.92 -9.96 -15.26
CA LYS A 127 4.54 -10.05 -15.75
C LYS A 127 3.62 -9.31 -14.79
N ASN A 128 3.02 -8.23 -15.27
CA ASN A 128 2.16 -7.37 -14.46
C ASN A 128 0.78 -7.27 -15.12
N LEU A 129 -0.27 -7.49 -14.34
CA LEU A 129 -1.66 -7.29 -14.76
C LEU A 129 -2.16 -5.99 -14.16
N ILE A 130 -2.66 -5.08 -15.01
CA ILE A 130 -3.24 -3.81 -14.58
C ILE A 130 -4.73 -3.84 -14.87
N VAL A 131 -5.54 -3.65 -13.83
CA VAL A 131 -6.99 -3.50 -13.91
C VAL A 131 -7.32 -2.03 -13.71
N SER A 132 -8.09 -1.45 -14.63
CA SER A 132 -8.50 -0.05 -14.57
C SER A 132 -9.90 0.15 -15.17
N PRO A 133 -10.59 1.26 -14.83
CA PRO A 133 -11.83 1.63 -15.51
C PRO A 133 -11.69 1.63 -17.05
N PRO A 134 -12.73 1.24 -17.82
CA PRO A 134 -12.62 1.04 -19.27
C PRO A 134 -12.05 2.23 -20.05
N HIS A 135 -12.42 3.45 -19.65
CA HIS A 135 -11.98 4.68 -20.30
C HIS A 135 -10.52 5.06 -20.00
N LEU A 136 -9.84 4.38 -19.06
CA LEU A 136 -8.45 4.65 -18.69
C LEU A 136 -7.45 3.66 -19.30
N VAL A 137 -7.92 2.58 -19.93
CA VAL A 137 -7.07 1.51 -20.47
C VAL A 137 -6.01 2.05 -21.43
N TYR A 138 -6.43 2.89 -22.38
CA TYR A 138 -5.50 3.50 -23.34
C TYR A 138 -4.55 4.53 -22.71
N LYS A 139 -5.01 5.22 -21.65
CA LYS A 139 -4.16 6.12 -20.87
C LYS A 139 -3.05 5.33 -20.17
N TRP A 140 -3.39 4.25 -19.49
CA TRP A 140 -2.40 3.36 -18.86
C TRP A 140 -1.38 2.83 -19.87
N ARG A 141 -1.85 2.29 -21.00
CA ARG A 141 -0.97 1.82 -22.08
C ARG A 141 0.04 2.89 -22.49
N ARG A 142 -0.43 4.12 -22.75
CA ARG A 142 0.43 5.24 -23.13
C ARG A 142 1.43 5.60 -22.03
N GLU A 143 0.97 5.74 -20.78
CA GLU A 143 1.87 6.08 -19.66
C GLU A 143 2.97 5.02 -19.47
N ILE A 144 2.66 3.72 -19.63
CA ILE A 144 3.65 2.64 -19.54
C ILE A 144 4.70 2.76 -20.65
N LEU A 145 4.28 2.86 -21.91
CA LEU A 145 5.19 2.93 -23.06
C LEU A 145 6.08 4.19 -23.03
N ASN A 146 5.55 5.29 -22.48
CA ASN A 146 6.28 6.55 -22.30
C ASN A 146 7.25 6.53 -21.11
N THR A 147 7.15 5.55 -20.21
CA THR A 147 7.93 5.51 -18.97
C THR A 147 8.97 4.39 -18.97
N ILE A 148 8.58 3.17 -19.35
CA ILE A 148 9.47 2.00 -19.35
C ILE A 148 10.07 1.81 -20.76
N PRO A 149 11.41 1.79 -20.92
CA PRO A 149 12.06 1.38 -22.16
C PRO A 149 11.65 -0.03 -22.60
N ASP A 150 11.41 -0.20 -23.91
CA ASP A 150 11.10 -1.49 -24.53
C ASP A 150 9.92 -2.27 -23.94
N ALA A 151 9.01 -1.57 -23.23
CA ALA A 151 7.83 -2.18 -22.64
C ALA A 151 6.91 -2.80 -23.70
N LYS A 152 6.48 -4.04 -23.43
CA LYS A 152 5.45 -4.73 -24.20
C LYS A 152 4.13 -4.65 -23.45
N VAL A 153 3.15 -4.01 -24.04
CA VAL A 153 1.81 -3.86 -23.46
C VAL A 153 0.79 -4.51 -24.37
N VAL A 154 -0.02 -5.40 -23.81
CA VAL A 154 -1.17 -6.03 -24.47
C VAL A 154 -2.43 -5.57 -23.76
N THR A 155 -3.41 -5.10 -24.53
CA THR A 155 -4.71 -4.71 -23.98
C THR A 155 -5.66 -5.89 -24.11
N LEU A 156 -6.21 -6.34 -22.98
CA LEU A 156 -7.19 -7.41 -22.93
C LEU A 156 -8.59 -6.79 -23.03
N THR A 157 -9.10 -6.62 -24.24
CA THR A 157 -10.50 -6.27 -24.49
C THR A 157 -11.24 -7.51 -24.94
N VAL A 158 -12.31 -7.87 -24.22
CA VAL A 158 -13.27 -8.86 -24.71
C VAL A 158 -13.97 -8.24 -25.93
N PRO A 159 -13.93 -8.84 -27.13
CA PRO A 159 -14.74 -8.36 -28.23
C PRO A 159 -16.22 -8.48 -27.81
N ILE A 160 -16.96 -7.37 -27.88
CA ILE A 160 -18.42 -7.40 -27.80
C ILE A 160 -18.89 -7.99 -29.14
N VAL A 161 -18.90 -9.31 -29.23
CA VAL A 161 -19.63 -10.01 -30.28
C VAL A 161 -21.08 -9.99 -29.82
N TRP A 162 -21.89 -9.13 -30.43
CA TRP A 162 -23.34 -9.26 -30.32
C TRP A 162 -23.70 -10.64 -30.88
N LEU A 163 -24.17 -11.54 -30.01
CA LEU A 163 -24.93 -12.70 -30.46
C LEU A 163 -26.12 -12.12 -31.23
N SER A 164 -26.07 -12.24 -32.55
CA SER A 164 -27.22 -11.99 -33.40
C SER A 164 -27.97 -13.31 -33.42
N ASP A 165 -29.18 -13.31 -32.88
CA ASP A 165 -30.13 -14.45 -32.91
C ASP A 165 -30.49 -14.86 -34.35
#